data_AF-A0A2G6IWQ6-F1
#
_entry.id   AF-A0A2G6IWQ6-F1
#
_cell.length_a   1.000
_cell.length_b   1.000
_cell.length_c   1.000
_cell.angle_alpha   90.00
_cell.angle_beta   90.00
_cell.angle_gamma   90.00
#
_symmetry.space_group_name_H-M   'P 1'
#
loop_
_entity.id
_entity.type
_entity.pdbx_description
1 polymer ?
#
loop_
_entity_poly.entity_id
_entity_poly.type
_entity_poly.pdbx_seq_one_letter_code
_entity_poly.pdbx_strand_id
1 'polypeptide(L)'
;MSASVTDKSTDRGITLLELVIAILVLSIGTVSAFRVIDHAQRNIGGETARLFAYQVAQNRAEMLRLTGAKNGRSLPKQVTYGPYDWQVDSSEARTAIGLIEIGIKVHSPGQPGAFLVTYVTAEPLAEAQ
;
A
#
# COMPACT_ATOMS: atom_id res chain seq x y z
N MET A 1 -79.48 -7.50 -0.88
CA MET A 1 -78.67 -7.22 0.32
C MET A 1 -77.22 -7.50 -0.05
N SER A 2 -76.47 -6.49 -0.48
CA SER A 2 -75.03 -6.59 -0.71
C SER A 2 -74.40 -5.27 -0.31
N ALA A 3 -73.88 -5.20 0.92
CA ALA A 3 -73.08 -4.07 1.36
C ALA A 3 -71.70 -4.20 0.72
N SER A 4 -71.34 -3.19 -0.08
CA SER A 4 -69.99 -2.95 -0.58
C SER A 4 -69.04 -2.78 0.61
N VAL A 5 -68.11 -3.71 0.78
CA VAL A 5 -66.92 -3.49 1.61
C VAL A 5 -65.97 -2.64 0.78
N THR A 6 -66.02 -1.33 0.99
CA THR A 6 -65.05 -0.41 0.40
C THR A 6 -63.77 -0.51 1.24
N ASP A 7 -62.77 -1.21 0.71
CA ASP A 7 -61.42 -1.20 1.28
C ASP A 7 -60.86 0.22 1.18
N LYS A 8 -60.78 0.88 2.34
CA LYS A 8 -60.26 2.25 2.44
C LYS A 8 -58.76 2.13 2.59
N SER A 9 -58.05 2.03 1.47
CA SER A 9 -56.60 2.21 1.46
C SER A 9 -56.28 3.54 2.15
N THR A 10 -55.74 3.44 3.36
CA THR A 10 -55.45 4.61 4.17
C THR A 10 -54.20 5.26 3.59
N ASP A 11 -54.40 6.34 2.84
CA ASP A 11 -53.33 7.19 2.33
C ASP A 11 -52.72 7.94 3.53
N ARG A 12 -51.75 7.30 4.21
CA ARG A 12 -51.03 7.89 5.34
C ARG A 12 -49.92 8.76 4.79
N GLY A 13 -50.10 10.07 4.88
CA GLY A 13 -49.04 11.03 4.53
C GLY A 13 -47.77 10.81 5.36
N ILE A 14 -46.60 11.01 4.72
CA ILE A 14 -45.29 10.97 5.38
C ILE A 14 -45.19 12.09 6.41
N THR A 15 -44.70 11.76 7.61
CA THR A 15 -44.47 12.76 8.66
C THR A 15 -43.16 13.51 8.42
N LEU A 16 -43.06 14.76 8.91
CA LEU A 16 -41.80 15.52 8.87
C LEU A 16 -40.65 14.77 9.54
N LEU A 17 -40.93 14.10 10.67
CA LEU A 17 -39.94 13.32 11.39
C LEU A 17 -39.41 12.14 10.56
N GLU A 18 -40.30 11.46 9.84
CA GLU A 18 -39.95 10.34 8.98
C GLU A 18 -39.07 10.77 7.80
N LEU A 19 -39.39 11.91 7.17
CA LEU A 19 -38.54 12.48 6.13
C LEU A 19 -37.15 12.85 6.69
N VAL A 20 -37.09 13.45 7.88
CA VAL A 20 -35.81 13.81 8.53
C VAL A 20 -35.00 12.56 8.84
N ILE A 21 -35.62 11.50 9.37
CA ILE A 21 -34.94 10.22 9.65
C ILE A 21 -34.47 9.57 8.35
N ALA A 22 -35.30 9.57 7.30
CA ALA A 22 -34.93 9.00 6.00
C ALA A 22 -33.70 9.71 5.42
N ILE A 23 -33.68 11.05 5.44
CA ILE A 23 -32.53 11.83 4.97
C ILE A 23 -31.31 11.58 5.85
N LEU A 24 -31.47 11.48 7.17
CA LEU A 24 -30.37 11.17 8.09
C LEU A 24 -29.73 9.82 7.76
N VAL A 25 -30.55 8.77 7.64
CA VAL A 25 -30.07 7.41 7.31
C VAL A 25 -29.42 7.40 5.93
N LEU A 26 -30.04 8.02 4.93
CA LEU A 26 -29.48 8.15 3.58
C LEU A 26 -28.13 8.86 3.60
N SER A 27 -28.02 9.99 4.33
CA SER A 27 -26.79 10.77 4.44
C SER A 27 -25.67 9.97 5.09
N ILE A 28 -25.96 9.23 6.18
CA ILE A 28 -24.99 8.35 6.83
C ILE A 28 -24.54 7.25 5.87
N GLY A 29 -25.48 6.65 5.14
CA GLY A 29 -25.20 5.63 4.13
C GLY A 29 -24.27 6.14 3.04
N THR A 30 -24.56 7.31 2.48
CA THR A 30 -23.75 7.95 1.44
C THR A 30 -22.33 8.27 1.92
N VAL A 31 -22.18 8.89 3.08
CA VAL A 31 -20.84 9.20 3.65
C VAL A 31 -20.04 7.92 3.91
N SER A 32 -20.70 6.88 4.43
CA SER A 32 -20.05 5.59 4.70
C SER A 32 -19.61 4.91 3.41
N ALA A 33 -20.45 4.93 2.37
CA ALA A 33 -20.12 4.39 1.06
C ALA A 33 -18.89 5.08 0.45
N PHE A 34 -18.83 6.42 0.47
CA PHE A 34 -17.67 7.16 -0.04
C PHE A 34 -16.39 6.81 0.72
N ARG A 35 -16.44 6.74 2.05
CA ARG A 35 -15.25 6.35 2.85
C ARG A 35 -14.77 4.94 2.51
N VAL A 36 -15.68 3.99 2.32
CA VAL A 36 -15.32 2.61 1.93
C VAL A 36 -14.65 2.59 0.56
N ILE A 37 -15.15 3.36 -0.41
CA ILE A 37 -14.54 3.49 -1.74
C ILE A 37 -13.14 4.08 -1.64
N ASP A 38 -12.96 5.17 -0.88
CA ASP A 38 -11.64 5.78 -0.67
C ASP A 38 -10.65 4.80 -0.04
N HIS A 39 -11.09 4.03 0.96
CA HIS A 39 -10.27 2.99 1.59
C HIS A 39 -9.92 1.87 0.61
N ALA A 40 -10.88 1.40 -0.20
CA ALA A 40 -10.66 0.38 -1.21
C ALA A 40 -9.68 0.85 -2.29
N GLN A 41 -9.83 2.08 -2.79
CA GLN A 41 -8.95 2.65 -3.80
C GLN A 41 -7.52 2.82 -3.28
N ARG A 42 -7.33 3.28 -2.03
CA ARG A 42 -5.99 3.40 -1.42
C ARG A 42 -5.33 2.05 -1.17
N ASN A 43 -6.12 1.05 -0.75
CA ASN A 43 -5.59 -0.28 -0.46
C ASN A 43 -5.29 -1.07 -1.75
N ILE A 44 -6.22 -1.10 -2.71
CA ILE A 44 -6.08 -1.84 -3.96
C ILE A 44 -5.13 -1.10 -4.92
N GLY A 45 -5.28 0.22 -5.05
CA GLY A 45 -4.46 1.03 -5.95
C GLY A 45 -2.99 1.13 -5.52
N GLY A 46 -2.70 0.90 -4.23
CA GLY A 46 -1.35 0.91 -3.70
C GLY A 46 -0.62 -0.43 -3.77
N GLU A 47 -1.32 -1.55 -3.97
CA GLU A 47 -0.73 -2.88 -3.82
C GLU A 47 0.31 -3.19 -4.90
N THR A 48 0.01 -2.88 -6.16
CA THR A 48 0.97 -3.05 -7.26
C THR A 48 2.23 -2.22 -7.03
N ALA A 49 2.09 -0.98 -6.55
CA ALA A 49 3.22 -0.13 -6.21
C ALA A 49 4.05 -0.70 -5.04
N ARG A 50 3.41 -1.27 -4.00
CA ARG A 50 4.11 -1.98 -2.91
C ARG A 50 4.91 -3.17 -3.42
N LEU A 51 4.33 -3.97 -4.32
CA LEU A 51 5.02 -5.11 -4.93
C LEU A 51 6.23 -4.65 -5.74
N PHE A 52 6.10 -3.59 -6.54
CA PHE A 52 7.23 -3.01 -7.27
C PHE A 52 8.33 -2.47 -6.34
N ALA A 53 7.96 -1.72 -5.31
CA ALA A 53 8.91 -1.23 -4.31
C ALA A 53 9.66 -2.38 -3.63
N TYR A 54 8.95 -3.46 -3.27
CA TYR A 54 9.52 -4.64 -2.66
C TYR A 54 10.47 -5.38 -3.61
N GLN A 55 10.09 -5.54 -4.88
CA GLN A 55 10.96 -6.15 -5.89
C GLN A 55 12.24 -5.35 -6.09
N VAL A 56 12.16 -4.00 -6.13
CA VAL A 56 13.35 -3.14 -6.21
C VAL A 56 14.24 -3.31 -4.98
N ALA A 57 13.65 -3.42 -3.78
CA ALA A 57 14.39 -3.66 -2.54
C ALA A 57 15.09 -5.04 -2.56
N GLN A 58 14.42 -6.09 -3.04
CA GLN A 58 14.99 -7.42 -3.20
C GLN A 58 16.13 -7.43 -4.22
N ASN A 59 15.93 -6.79 -5.38
CA ASN A 59 16.97 -6.67 -6.39
C ASN A 59 18.21 -5.95 -5.83
N ARG A 60 17.99 -4.90 -5.01
CA ARG A 60 19.08 -4.23 -4.29
C ARG A 60 19.78 -5.17 -3.32
N ALA A 61 19.03 -5.93 -2.51
CA ALA A 61 19.60 -6.89 -1.57
C ALA A 61 20.45 -7.95 -2.28
N GLU A 62 20.00 -8.44 -3.44
CA GLU A 62 20.73 -9.44 -4.22
C GLU A 62 22.01 -8.84 -4.84
N MET A 63 21.92 -7.65 -5.43
CA MET A 63 23.13 -6.95 -5.92
C MET A 63 24.15 -6.71 -4.79
N LEU A 64 23.71 -6.37 -3.59
CA LEU A 64 24.58 -6.21 -2.43
C LEU A 64 25.22 -7.52 -1.98
N ARG A 65 24.51 -8.65 -2.09
CA ARG A 65 25.08 -9.98 -1.80
C ARG A 65 26.15 -10.37 -2.81
N LEU A 66 25.91 -10.10 -4.08
CA LEU A 66 26.87 -10.41 -5.16
C LEU A 66 28.11 -9.51 -5.07
N THR A 67 27.92 -8.21 -4.87
CA THR A 67 29.02 -7.22 -4.93
C THR A 67 29.72 -6.97 -3.59
N GLY A 68 29.11 -7.36 -2.48
CA GLY A 68 29.54 -7.01 -1.13
C GLY A 68 29.23 -5.56 -0.76
N ALA A 69 29.23 -5.25 0.55
CA ALA A 69 28.84 -3.92 1.04
C ALA A 69 29.72 -2.78 0.51
N LYS A 70 31.03 -3.00 0.37
CA LYS A 70 31.96 -1.93 -0.07
C LYS A 70 31.64 -1.45 -1.48
N ASN A 71 31.51 -2.38 -2.42
CA ASN A 71 31.19 -2.06 -3.81
C ASN A 71 29.71 -1.68 -3.96
N GLY A 72 28.84 -2.19 -3.09
CA GLY A 72 27.43 -1.83 -3.02
C GLY A 72 27.14 -0.34 -2.88
N ARG A 73 28.06 0.45 -2.32
CA ARG A 73 27.92 1.90 -2.13
C ARG A 73 27.89 2.70 -3.44
N SER A 74 28.44 2.14 -4.53
CA SER A 74 28.42 2.77 -5.85
C SER A 74 27.16 2.44 -6.66
N LEU A 75 26.27 1.59 -6.13
CA LEU A 75 25.02 1.24 -6.81
C LEU A 75 24.14 2.48 -7.02
N PRO A 76 23.41 2.56 -8.15
CA PRO A 76 22.55 3.71 -8.46
C PRO A 76 21.56 4.01 -7.33
N LYS A 77 21.32 5.28 -7.02
CA LYS A 77 20.31 5.67 -6.01
C LYS A 77 18.89 5.74 -6.58
N GLN A 78 18.76 5.66 -7.90
CA GLN A 78 17.49 5.69 -8.60
C GLN A 78 17.39 4.50 -9.53
N VAL A 79 16.23 3.84 -9.56
CA VAL A 79 15.94 2.70 -10.42
C VAL A 79 14.54 2.87 -10.99
N THR A 80 14.42 2.85 -12.31
CA THR A 80 13.12 2.78 -12.98
C THR A 80 12.65 1.33 -12.98
N TYR A 81 11.46 1.07 -12.42
CA TYR A 81 10.86 -0.26 -12.41
C TYR A 81 9.34 -0.16 -12.44
N GLY A 82 8.74 -0.83 -13.42
CA GLY A 82 7.35 -0.60 -13.78
C GLY A 82 7.15 0.84 -14.28
N PRO A 83 6.05 1.52 -13.90
CA PRO A 83 5.76 2.88 -14.33
C PRO A 83 6.39 3.97 -13.43
N TYR A 84 7.24 3.60 -12.47
CA TYR A 84 7.75 4.52 -11.45
C TYR A 84 9.28 4.59 -11.43
N ASP A 85 9.78 5.77 -11.05
CA ASP A 85 11.17 5.96 -10.68
C ASP A 85 11.32 5.86 -9.16
N TRP A 86 12.04 4.83 -8.73
CA TRP A 86 12.24 4.52 -7.32
C TRP A 86 13.56 5.09 -6.81
N GLN A 87 13.51 5.83 -5.71
CA GLN A 87 14.68 6.19 -4.92
C GLN A 87 15.02 5.08 -3.94
N VAL A 88 16.29 4.71 -3.88
CA VAL A 88 16.83 3.63 -3.06
C VAL A 88 17.88 4.19 -2.11
N ASP A 89 17.53 4.24 -0.84
CA ASP A 89 18.42 4.64 0.25
C ASP A 89 18.92 3.39 0.97
N SER A 90 20.20 3.37 1.31
CA SER A 90 20.82 2.26 2.05
C SER A 90 21.51 2.80 3.29
N SER A 91 21.28 2.14 4.41
CA SER A 91 21.91 2.42 5.71
C SER A 91 22.68 1.19 6.16
N GLU A 92 23.87 1.37 6.69
CA GLU A 92 24.75 0.26 7.09
C GLU A 92 24.98 0.26 8.61
N ALA A 93 24.95 -0.92 9.21
CA ALA A 93 25.38 -1.15 10.59
C ALA A 93 26.35 -2.34 10.64
N ARG A 94 27.48 -2.16 11.34
CA ARG A 94 28.45 -3.25 11.53
C ARG A 94 27.94 -4.22 12.58
N THR A 95 28.00 -5.51 12.29
CA THR A 95 27.69 -6.56 13.26
C THR A 95 28.97 -7.09 13.93
N ALA A 96 28.84 -7.73 15.09
CA ALA A 96 29.98 -8.31 15.82
C ALA A 96 30.61 -9.51 15.10
N ILE A 97 29.91 -10.12 14.13
CA ILE A 97 30.30 -11.38 13.48
C ILE A 97 30.88 -11.18 12.06
N GLY A 98 31.33 -9.97 11.74
CA GLY A 98 31.95 -9.66 10.45
C GLY A 98 30.97 -9.47 9.28
N LEU A 99 29.66 -9.61 9.53
CA LEU A 99 28.61 -9.21 8.59
C LEU A 99 28.28 -7.73 8.73
N ILE A 100 27.73 -7.15 7.67
CA ILE A 100 27.19 -5.80 7.63
C ILE A 100 25.69 -5.91 7.41
N GLU A 101 24.93 -5.37 8.35
CA GLU A 101 23.48 -5.18 8.19
C GLU A 101 23.26 -3.98 7.27
N ILE A 102 22.41 -4.15 6.26
CA ILE A 102 22.03 -3.08 5.34
C ILE A 102 20.51 -2.94 5.35
N GLY A 103 20.04 -1.79 5.83
CA GLY A 103 18.65 -1.37 5.73
C GLY A 103 18.42 -0.63 4.41
N ILE A 104 17.62 -1.23 3.53
CA ILE A 104 17.27 -0.75 2.20
C ILE A 104 15.87 -0.12 2.25
N LYS A 105 15.77 1.17 2.01
CA LYS A 105 14.51 1.90 1.88
C LYS A 105 14.26 2.25 0.42
N VAL A 106 13.09 1.90 -0.08
CA VAL A 106 12.67 2.18 -1.45
C VAL A 106 11.41 3.03 -1.41
N HIS A 107 11.40 4.14 -2.12
CA HIS A 107 10.25 5.05 -2.19
C HIS A 107 10.15 5.75 -3.54
N SER A 108 8.95 6.18 -3.90
CA SER A 108 8.70 7.01 -5.08
C SER A 108 7.62 8.04 -4.73
N PRO A 109 7.68 9.27 -5.24
CA PRO A 109 6.74 10.32 -4.88
C PRO A 109 5.28 9.89 -5.09
N GLY A 110 4.46 10.03 -4.05
CA GLY A 110 3.03 9.69 -4.09
C GLY A 110 2.72 8.18 -4.13
N GLN A 111 3.72 7.31 -4.04
CA GLN A 111 3.55 5.86 -4.03
C GLN A 111 3.90 5.25 -2.67
N PRO A 112 3.26 4.13 -2.29
CA PRO A 112 3.75 3.29 -1.21
C PRO A 112 5.19 2.82 -1.46
N GLY A 113 6.00 2.79 -0.40
CA GLY A 113 7.38 2.30 -0.45
C GLY A 113 7.56 0.91 0.18
N ALA A 114 8.81 0.47 0.22
CA ALA A 114 9.23 -0.77 0.89
C ALA A 114 10.47 -0.52 1.75
N PHE A 115 10.62 -1.33 2.80
CA PHE A 115 11.84 -1.40 3.60
C PHE A 115 12.24 -2.86 3.77
N LEU A 116 13.51 -3.15 3.54
CA LEU A 116 14.07 -4.50 3.63
C LEU A 116 15.42 -4.43 4.35
N VAL A 117 15.66 -5.36 5.27
CA VAL A 117 16.98 -5.53 5.90
C VAL A 117 17.63 -6.78 5.32
N THR A 118 18.90 -6.67 4.95
CA THR A 118 19.74 -7.80 4.51
C THR A 118 21.07 -7.77 5.24
N TYR A 119 21.73 -8.92 5.30
CA TYR A 119 23.08 -9.07 5.84
C TYR A 119 24.00 -9.50 4.72
N VAL A 120 25.13 -8.81 4.58
CA VAL A 120 26.12 -9.08 3.54
C VAL A 120 27.53 -9.05 4.11
N THR A 121 28.47 -9.66 3.41
CA THR A 121 29.89 -9.53 3.67
C THR A 121 30.40 -8.17 3.18
N ALA A 122 31.53 -7.72 3.73
CA ALA A 122 32.17 -6.49 3.27
C ALA A 122 32.68 -6.58 1.82
N GLU A 123 33.20 -7.76 1.47
CA GLU A 123 33.72 -8.10 0.15
C GLU A 123 32.69 -8.94 -0.64
N PRO A 124 32.80 -9.01 -1.98
CA PRO A 124 31.96 -9.85 -2.82
C PRO A 124 31.97 -11.31 -2.35
N LEU A 125 30.86 -12.02 -2.57
CA LEU A 125 30.89 -13.48 -2.55
C LEU A 125 31.77 -13.92 -3.73
N ALA A 126 32.95 -14.46 -3.43
CA ALA A 126 33.84 -15.02 -4.44
C ALA A 126 33.05 -16.04 -5.27
N GLU A 127 33.22 -16.00 -6.61
CA GLU A 127 32.67 -17.01 -7.50
C GLU A 127 32.97 -18.39 -6.91
N ALA A 128 31.92 -19.13 -6.55
CA ALA A 128 32.06 -20.55 -6.30
C ALA A 128 32.53 -21.15 -7.63
N GLN A 129 33.82 -21.45 -7.71
CA GLN A 129 34.44 -22.18 -8.82
C GLN A 129 33.75 -23.53 -9.03
#